data_AF-A0A0C3C053-F1
#
_entry.id   AF-A0A0C3C053-F1
#
_cell.length_a   1.000
_cell.length_b   1.000
_cell.length_c   1.000
_cell.angle_alpha   90.00
_cell.angle_beta   90.00
_cell.angle_gamma   90.00
#
_symmetry.space_group_name_H-M   'P 1'
#
loop_
_entity.id
_entity.type
_entity.pdbx_description
1 polymer ?
#
loop_
_entity_poly.entity_id
_entity_poly.type
_entity_poly.pdbx_seq_one_letter_code
_entity_poly.pdbx_strand_id
1 'polypeptide(L)'
;MLFRPIIYLVSSVLFTQAALAALTPDQVVTNVGIVTSISGDLNSILSGLTNVETPAHVVNVAKTVTTDLESMISKLLGDLTARDATTPFTDDEAEPIVDALRHVLLSTVIGKQTIFAQFGLTGPIAEVLRRLEARIDSFSSSMTDLVPTRKDEVASAKASLDSSVRNAYTKYEEICIPSPLYPAVPPVCASL
;
A
#
# COMPACT_ATOMS: atom_id res chain seq x y z
N MET A 1 -8.73 6.29 -72.29
CA MET A 1 -8.85 6.95 -70.96
C MET A 1 -10.03 6.33 -70.24
N LEU A 2 -9.81 5.52 -69.19
CA LEU A 2 -10.85 5.12 -68.24
C LEU A 2 -10.18 4.51 -66.99
N PHE A 3 -9.67 5.38 -66.13
CA PHE A 3 -9.21 5.02 -64.78
C PHE A 3 -10.44 4.94 -63.87
N ARG A 4 -10.71 3.75 -63.30
CA ARG A 4 -11.71 3.56 -62.24
C ARG A 4 -11.05 3.89 -60.90
N PRO A 5 -11.64 4.71 -60.01
CA PRO A 5 -11.13 4.87 -58.66
C PRO A 5 -11.67 3.74 -57.77
N ILE A 6 -10.73 3.00 -57.15
CA ILE A 6 -11.01 2.08 -56.05
C ILE A 6 -11.20 2.93 -54.80
N ILE A 7 -12.42 2.95 -54.27
CA ILE A 7 -12.74 3.60 -53.00
C ILE A 7 -12.16 2.71 -51.89
N TYR A 8 -11.08 3.17 -51.26
CA TYR A 8 -10.56 2.59 -50.04
C TYR A 8 -11.48 2.97 -48.88
N LEU A 9 -12.17 1.96 -48.35
CA LEU A 9 -12.98 2.04 -47.14
C LEU A 9 -12.02 2.17 -45.94
N VAL A 10 -11.82 3.41 -45.48
CA VAL A 10 -11.11 3.67 -44.22
C VAL A 10 -11.99 3.13 -43.10
N SER A 11 -11.69 1.93 -42.61
CA SER A 11 -12.22 1.46 -41.34
C SER A 11 -11.58 2.30 -40.24
N SER A 12 -12.30 3.34 -39.79
CA SER A 12 -11.99 4.00 -38.53
C SER A 12 -12.15 2.96 -37.43
N VAL A 13 -11.03 2.49 -36.90
CA VAL A 13 -10.97 1.81 -35.61
C VAL A 13 -11.47 2.83 -34.59
N LEU A 14 -12.75 2.72 -34.24
CA LEU A 14 -13.29 3.28 -33.01
C LEU A 14 -12.44 2.69 -31.89
N PHE A 15 -11.47 3.46 -31.40
CA PHE A 15 -10.94 3.24 -30.07
C PHE A 15 -12.13 3.35 -29.14
N THR A 16 -12.67 2.20 -28.72
CA THR A 16 -13.51 2.10 -27.54
C THR A 16 -12.66 2.60 -26.39
N GLN A 17 -12.77 3.89 -26.08
CA GLN A 17 -12.29 4.44 -24.83
C GLN A 17 -13.07 3.66 -23.78
N ALA A 18 -12.39 2.76 -23.08
CA ALA A 18 -12.97 2.11 -21.93
C ALA A 18 -13.42 3.25 -21.00
N ALA A 19 -14.73 3.45 -20.90
CA ALA A 19 -15.26 4.44 -19.97
C ALA A 19 -14.85 3.95 -18.58
N LEU A 20 -14.00 4.73 -17.92
CA LEU A 20 -13.65 4.48 -16.53
C LEU A 20 -14.95 4.64 -15.74
N ALA A 21 -15.38 3.56 -15.07
CA ALA A 21 -16.56 3.62 -14.22
C ALA A 21 -16.26 4.49 -13.00
N ALA A 22 -17.20 5.35 -12.63
CA ALA A 22 -17.15 6.08 -11.36
C ALA A 22 -17.07 5.10 -10.18
N LEU A 23 -16.32 5.46 -9.15
CA LEU A 23 -16.28 4.74 -7.89
C LEU A 23 -17.60 4.90 -7.14
N THR A 24 -18.09 3.82 -6.55
CA THR A 24 -19.18 3.87 -5.57
C THR A 24 -18.61 4.01 -4.15
N PRO A 25 -19.39 4.54 -3.19
CA PRO A 25 -18.99 4.57 -1.78
C PRO A 25 -18.57 3.18 -1.26
N ASP A 26 -19.32 2.13 -1.62
CA ASP A 26 -19.03 0.75 -1.23
C ASP A 26 -17.68 0.24 -1.78
N GLN A 27 -17.31 0.64 -2.99
CA GLN A 27 -16.01 0.31 -3.56
C GLN A 27 -14.89 0.97 -2.75
N VAL A 28 -15.05 2.25 -2.41
CA VAL A 28 -14.06 2.98 -1.59
C VAL A 28 -13.96 2.38 -0.19
N VAL A 29 -15.07 2.04 0.45
CA VAL A 29 -15.07 1.33 1.75
C VAL A 29 -14.38 -0.03 1.63
N THR A 30 -14.64 -0.80 0.57
CA THR A 30 -13.98 -2.09 0.32
C THR A 30 -12.47 -1.92 0.18
N ASN A 31 -12.02 -0.87 -0.50
CA ASN A 31 -10.61 -0.61 -0.75
C ASN A 31 -9.87 -0.12 0.49
N VAL A 32 -10.51 0.70 1.32
CA VAL A 32 -9.97 1.00 2.66
C VAL A 32 -9.95 -0.26 3.53
N GLY A 33 -10.99 -1.09 3.45
CA GLY A 33 -11.08 -2.38 4.14
C GLY A 33 -9.96 -3.36 3.74
N ILE A 34 -9.50 -3.32 2.50
CA ILE A 34 -8.34 -4.09 2.03
C ILE A 34 -7.07 -3.70 2.79
N VAL A 35 -6.85 -2.40 3.03
CA VAL A 35 -5.69 -1.92 3.80
C VAL A 35 -5.72 -2.52 5.20
N THR A 36 -6.88 -2.48 5.86
CA THR A 36 -7.10 -3.08 7.19
C THR A 36 -6.91 -4.60 7.18
N SER A 37 -7.44 -5.30 6.16
CA SER A 37 -7.28 -6.75 6.02
C SER A 37 -5.82 -7.15 5.88
N ILE A 38 -5.09 -6.51 4.96
CA ILE A 38 -3.67 -6.82 4.74
C ILE A 38 -2.84 -6.48 5.99
N SER A 39 -3.14 -5.37 6.68
CA SER A 39 -2.53 -5.06 7.97
C SER A 39 -2.79 -6.15 9.01
N GLY A 40 -4.02 -6.70 9.06
CA GLY A 40 -4.37 -7.83 9.92
C GLY A 40 -3.60 -9.11 9.59
N ASP A 41 -3.48 -9.45 8.31
CA ASP A 41 -2.75 -10.61 7.83
C ASP A 41 -1.24 -10.49 8.12
N LEU A 42 -0.66 -9.32 7.83
CA LEU A 42 0.73 -9.00 8.18
C LEU A 42 0.95 -9.13 9.69
N ASN A 43 0.04 -8.61 10.52
CA ASN A 43 0.14 -8.74 11.96
C ASN A 43 0.10 -10.22 12.40
N SER A 44 -0.80 -11.02 11.81
CA SER A 44 -0.91 -12.45 12.08
C SER A 44 0.40 -13.17 11.74
N ILE A 45 0.91 -13.01 10.52
CA ILE A 45 2.15 -13.64 10.03
C ILE A 45 3.34 -13.22 10.90
N LEU A 46 3.48 -11.92 11.16
CA LEU A 46 4.61 -11.38 11.92
C LEU A 46 4.54 -11.73 13.39
N SER A 47 3.34 -11.85 13.99
CA SER A 47 3.21 -12.27 15.39
C SER A 47 3.73 -13.69 15.64
N GLY A 48 3.66 -14.55 14.61
CA GLY A 48 4.22 -15.91 14.64
C GLY A 48 5.74 -15.96 14.51
N LEU A 49 6.37 -14.89 14.03
CA LEU A 49 7.82 -14.84 13.84
C LEU A 49 8.54 -14.63 15.18
N THR A 50 9.36 -15.60 15.57
CA THR A 50 10.16 -15.55 16.79
C THR A 50 11.61 -15.19 16.51
N ASN A 51 12.45 -15.12 17.54
CA ASN A 51 13.89 -14.91 17.35
C ASN A 51 14.63 -16.21 17.02
N VAL A 52 13.99 -17.38 17.14
CA VAL A 52 14.64 -18.70 16.97
C VAL A 52 14.26 -19.33 15.63
N GLU A 53 14.33 -18.53 14.57
CA GLU A 53 13.84 -18.94 13.25
C GLU A 53 14.96 -19.48 12.35
N THR A 54 14.59 -20.40 11.47
CA THR A 54 15.51 -20.85 10.41
C THR A 54 15.65 -19.78 9.33
N PRO A 55 16.83 -19.61 8.71
CA PRO A 55 17.01 -18.64 7.63
C PRO A 55 15.97 -18.79 6.50
N ALA A 56 15.66 -20.04 6.12
CA ALA A 56 14.68 -20.33 5.08
C ALA A 56 13.27 -19.84 5.44
N HIS A 57 12.86 -20.00 6.70
CA HIS A 57 11.56 -19.50 7.17
C HIS A 57 11.51 -17.97 7.12
N VAL A 58 12.53 -17.28 7.64
CA VAL A 58 12.57 -15.81 7.64
C VAL A 58 12.58 -15.24 6.22
N VAL A 59 13.30 -15.87 5.28
CA VAL A 59 13.26 -15.49 3.85
C VAL A 59 11.85 -15.63 3.27
N ASN A 60 11.14 -16.71 3.59
CA ASN A 60 9.76 -16.90 3.11
C ASN A 60 8.81 -15.87 3.70
N VAL A 61 8.91 -15.59 5.00
CA VAL A 61 8.11 -14.54 5.65
C VAL A 61 8.39 -13.17 5.05
N ALA A 62 9.66 -12.82 4.80
CA ALA A 62 10.02 -11.55 4.16
C ALA A 62 9.40 -11.44 2.76
N LYS A 63 9.40 -12.51 1.96
CA LYS A 63 8.75 -12.54 0.64
C LYS A 63 7.23 -12.32 0.75
N THR A 64 6.57 -12.99 1.69
CA THR A 64 5.14 -12.80 1.94
C THR A 64 4.84 -11.36 2.32
N VAL A 65 5.58 -10.80 3.29
CA VAL A 65 5.45 -9.39 3.70
C VAL A 65 5.59 -8.46 2.50
N THR A 66 6.63 -8.62 1.68
CA THR A 66 6.80 -7.76 0.49
C THR A 66 5.66 -7.92 -0.52
N THR A 67 5.18 -9.15 -0.73
CA THR A 67 4.09 -9.44 -1.68
C THR A 67 2.76 -8.85 -1.23
N ASP A 68 2.46 -8.93 0.06
CA ASP A 68 1.22 -8.41 0.63
C ASP A 68 1.20 -6.87 0.57
N LEU A 69 2.35 -6.23 0.86
CA LEU A 69 2.50 -4.78 0.71
C LEU A 69 2.38 -4.33 -0.76
N GLU A 70 2.92 -5.09 -1.72
CA GLU A 70 2.73 -4.82 -3.16
C GLU A 70 1.26 -4.98 -3.60
N SER A 71 0.56 -5.97 -3.04
CA SER A 71 -0.88 -6.17 -3.28
C SER A 71 -1.68 -4.96 -2.81
N MET A 72 -1.33 -4.41 -1.63
CA MET A 72 -1.92 -3.18 -1.11
C MET A 72 -1.70 -2.00 -2.06
N ILE A 73 -0.46 -1.78 -2.50
CA ILE A 73 -0.09 -0.73 -3.47
C ILE A 73 -0.91 -0.84 -4.75
N SER A 74 -1.02 -2.06 -5.30
CA SER A 74 -1.72 -2.33 -6.56
C SER A 74 -3.22 -2.09 -6.49
N LYS A 75 -3.84 -2.36 -5.35
CA LYS A 75 -5.28 -2.13 -5.14
C LYS A 75 -5.58 -0.63 -4.96
N LEU A 76 -4.78 0.08 -4.16
CA LEU A 76 -4.87 1.56 -4.05
C LEU A 76 -4.64 2.26 -5.40
N LEU A 77 -3.84 1.66 -6.30
CA LEU A 77 -3.60 2.13 -7.66
C LEU A 77 -4.85 2.13 -8.55
N GLY A 78 -5.67 1.07 -8.46
CA GLY A 78 -6.89 0.95 -9.27
C GLY A 78 -7.87 2.10 -9.03
N ASP A 79 -7.96 2.56 -7.79
CA ASP A 79 -8.93 3.55 -7.35
C ASP A 79 -8.63 4.95 -7.89
N LEU A 80 -7.34 5.30 -7.92
CA LEU A 80 -6.90 6.59 -8.43
C LEU A 80 -7.26 6.79 -9.90
N THR A 81 -7.28 5.70 -10.69
CA THR A 81 -7.68 5.79 -12.10
C THR A 81 -9.18 5.97 -12.29
N ALA A 82 -10.00 5.52 -11.34
CA ALA A 82 -11.46 5.66 -11.39
C ALA A 82 -11.97 6.97 -10.76
N ARG A 83 -11.15 7.64 -9.93
CA ARG A 83 -11.49 8.90 -9.26
C ARG A 83 -11.92 10.01 -10.24
N ASP A 84 -11.27 10.14 -11.39
CA ASP A 84 -11.58 11.23 -12.35
C ASP A 84 -12.99 11.15 -12.95
N ALA A 85 -13.61 9.96 -12.92
CA ALA A 85 -14.99 9.75 -13.33
C ALA A 85 -16.00 9.90 -12.18
N THR A 86 -15.54 10.12 -10.94
CA THR A 86 -16.35 10.06 -9.72
C THR A 86 -16.70 11.46 -9.21
N THR A 87 -17.98 11.72 -8.98
CA THR A 87 -18.43 12.94 -8.30
C THR A 87 -18.17 12.84 -6.80
N PRO A 88 -17.91 13.97 -6.10
CA PRO A 88 -17.76 13.95 -4.65
C PRO A 88 -18.95 13.30 -3.95
N PHE A 89 -18.67 12.48 -2.95
CA PHE A 89 -19.64 11.82 -2.11
C PHE A 89 -20.31 12.80 -1.14
N THR A 90 -21.53 12.45 -0.75
CA THR A 90 -22.28 13.12 0.32
C THR A 90 -21.70 12.80 1.68
N ASP A 91 -22.09 13.57 2.71
CA ASP A 91 -21.51 13.40 4.04
C ASP A 91 -21.88 12.07 4.71
N ASP A 92 -23.08 11.55 4.42
CA ASP A 92 -23.57 10.24 4.89
C ASP A 92 -22.74 9.08 4.29
N GLU A 93 -22.26 9.25 3.06
CA GLU A 93 -21.41 8.26 2.36
C GLU A 93 -19.94 8.34 2.82
N ALA A 94 -19.51 9.49 3.35
CA ALA A 94 -18.13 9.74 3.77
C ALA A 94 -17.78 9.11 5.13
N GLU A 95 -18.74 9.02 6.05
CA GLU A 95 -18.54 8.50 7.41
C GLU A 95 -17.94 7.08 7.47
N PRO A 96 -18.48 6.06 6.79
CA PRO A 96 -17.92 4.71 6.84
C PRO A 96 -16.51 4.63 6.22
N ILE A 97 -16.19 5.52 5.28
CA ILE A 97 -14.87 5.57 4.64
C ILE A 97 -13.82 6.10 5.63
N VAL A 98 -14.16 7.16 6.35
CA VAL A 98 -13.28 7.77 7.35
C VAL A 98 -13.06 6.84 8.54
N ASP A 99 -14.08 6.12 8.99
CA ASP A 99 -13.95 5.16 10.09
C ASP A 99 -12.98 4.02 9.75
N ALA A 100 -13.09 3.47 8.53
CA ALA A 100 -12.20 2.42 8.05
C ALA A 100 -10.72 2.88 7.99
N LEU A 101 -10.46 4.17 7.72
CA LEU A 101 -9.11 4.76 7.68
C LEU A 101 -8.45 4.86 9.07
N ARG A 102 -9.21 4.90 10.17
CA ARG A 102 -8.68 5.08 11.54
C ARG A 102 -8.00 3.85 12.12
N HIS A 103 -8.21 2.67 11.53
CA HIS A 103 -7.80 1.38 12.11
C HIS A 103 -6.58 0.72 11.44
N VAL A 104 -5.82 1.44 10.62
CA VAL A 104 -4.67 0.86 9.93
C VAL A 104 -3.45 0.81 10.85
N LEU A 105 -2.95 -0.40 11.13
CA LEU A 105 -1.81 -0.66 12.02
C LEU A 105 -0.63 -1.26 11.26
N LEU A 106 0.55 -0.64 11.41
CA LEU A 106 1.85 -1.14 10.92
C LEU A 106 2.89 -1.31 12.04
N SER A 107 2.51 -1.09 13.31
CA SER A 107 3.41 -1.19 14.46
C SER A 107 4.09 -2.56 14.58
N THR A 108 3.43 -3.63 14.16
CA THR A 108 3.97 -5.00 14.18
C THR A 108 5.10 -5.21 13.17
N VAL A 109 5.06 -4.54 12.02
CA VAL A 109 6.14 -4.59 11.01
C VAL A 109 7.43 -4.02 11.60
N ILE A 110 7.34 -2.87 12.28
CA ILE A 110 8.48 -2.23 12.94
C ILE A 110 9.14 -3.17 13.96
N GLY A 111 8.33 -3.87 14.77
CA GLY A 111 8.80 -4.73 15.84
C GLY A 111 9.58 -5.98 15.40
N LYS A 112 9.56 -6.34 14.12
CA LYS A 112 10.27 -7.52 13.58
C LYS A 112 11.50 -7.18 12.75
N GLN A 113 11.84 -5.89 12.62
CA GLN A 113 12.97 -5.43 11.82
C GLN A 113 14.29 -6.12 12.22
N THR A 114 14.55 -6.32 13.51
CA THR A 114 15.80 -6.95 13.99
C THR A 114 15.97 -8.39 13.52
N ILE A 115 14.88 -9.13 13.39
CA ILE A 115 14.91 -10.51 12.85
C ILE A 115 15.29 -10.45 11.37
N PHE A 116 14.64 -9.60 10.58
CA PHE A 116 14.98 -9.46 9.15
C PHE A 116 16.40 -8.92 8.94
N ALA A 117 16.86 -8.01 9.80
CA ALA A 117 18.20 -7.45 9.78
C ALA A 117 19.28 -8.52 9.97
N GLN A 118 19.05 -9.45 10.90
CA GLN A 118 19.96 -10.58 11.15
C GLN A 118 20.24 -11.39 9.86
N PHE A 119 19.27 -11.45 8.95
CA PHE A 119 19.38 -12.22 7.71
C PHE A 119 19.58 -11.35 6.45
N GLY A 120 19.82 -10.04 6.61
CA GLY A 120 20.04 -9.12 5.49
C GLY A 120 18.81 -8.88 4.60
N LEU A 121 17.60 -9.00 5.17
CA LEU A 121 16.33 -8.94 4.44
C LEU A 121 15.61 -7.59 4.56
N THR A 122 16.23 -6.59 5.18
CA THR A 122 15.58 -5.30 5.44
C THR A 122 15.39 -4.45 4.20
N GLY A 123 16.33 -4.48 3.25
CA GLY A 123 16.29 -3.66 2.03
C GLY A 123 15.03 -3.85 1.17
N PRO A 124 14.65 -5.08 0.78
CA PRO A 124 13.42 -5.32 0.01
C PRO A 124 12.15 -4.84 0.73
N ILE A 125 12.11 -4.97 2.06
CA ILE A 125 10.97 -4.53 2.89
C ILE A 125 10.92 -2.99 2.97
N ALA A 126 12.08 -2.33 3.15
CA ALA A 126 12.16 -0.87 3.13
C ALA A 126 11.64 -0.29 1.81
N GLU A 127 12.06 -0.86 0.67
CA GLU A 127 11.67 -0.36 -0.65
C GLU A 127 10.16 -0.47 -0.93
N VAL A 128 9.51 -1.55 -0.49
CA VAL A 128 8.05 -1.65 -0.64
C VAL A 128 7.31 -0.74 0.34
N LEU A 129 7.80 -0.56 1.57
CA LEU A 129 7.20 0.38 2.53
C LEU A 129 7.30 1.83 2.04
N ARG A 130 8.42 2.21 1.43
CA ARG A 130 8.60 3.54 0.81
C ARG A 130 7.63 3.77 -0.35
N ARG A 131 7.40 2.75 -1.19
CA ARG A 131 6.39 2.81 -2.26
C ARG A 131 4.97 2.87 -1.72
N LEU A 132 4.71 2.19 -0.61
CA LEU A 132 3.42 2.24 0.08
C LEU A 132 3.13 3.65 0.62
N GLU A 133 4.10 4.31 1.25
CA GLU A 133 3.97 5.71 1.72
C GLU A 133 3.53 6.64 0.58
N ALA A 134 4.28 6.64 -0.52
CA ALA A 134 3.97 7.45 -1.70
C ALA A 134 2.57 7.15 -2.28
N ARG A 135 2.09 5.91 -2.14
CA ARG A 135 0.76 5.55 -2.58
C ARG A 135 -0.35 5.98 -1.62
N ILE A 136 -0.12 5.90 -0.32
CA ILE A 136 -1.03 6.42 0.70
C ILE A 136 -1.19 7.94 0.55
N ASP A 137 -0.10 8.66 0.22
CA ASP A 137 -0.15 10.09 -0.10
C ASP A 137 -1.09 10.39 -1.26
N SER A 138 -0.93 9.64 -2.36
CA SER A 138 -1.78 9.79 -3.56
C SER A 138 -3.24 9.43 -3.25
N PHE A 139 -3.46 8.32 -2.56
CA PHE A 139 -4.80 7.85 -2.16
C PHE A 139 -5.51 8.86 -1.27
N SER A 140 -4.84 9.39 -0.25
CA SER A 140 -5.43 10.38 0.65
C SER A 140 -5.75 11.70 -0.06
N SER A 141 -4.91 12.13 -1.01
CA SER A 141 -5.21 13.29 -1.84
C SER A 141 -6.50 13.07 -2.64
N SER A 142 -6.65 11.91 -3.28
CA SER A 142 -7.88 11.57 -4.00
C SER A 142 -9.09 11.43 -3.08
N MET A 143 -8.90 10.89 -1.88
CA MET A 143 -9.97 10.84 -0.86
C MET A 143 -10.43 12.23 -0.45
N THR A 144 -9.50 13.18 -0.27
CA THR A 144 -9.83 14.58 0.07
C THR A 144 -10.72 15.24 -0.98
N ASP A 145 -10.55 14.86 -2.25
CA ASP A 145 -11.38 15.33 -3.35
C ASP A 145 -12.75 14.64 -3.39
N LEU A 146 -12.79 13.35 -3.04
CA LEU A 146 -14.02 12.55 -3.02
C LEU A 146 -14.91 12.85 -1.81
N VAL A 147 -14.37 13.21 -0.64
CA VAL A 147 -15.14 13.53 0.57
C VAL A 147 -14.86 14.95 1.09
N PRO A 148 -15.20 16.00 0.33
CA PRO A 148 -14.78 17.36 0.63
C PRO A 148 -15.39 17.95 1.92
N THR A 149 -16.42 17.33 2.48
CA THR A 149 -17.04 17.72 3.76
C THR A 149 -16.24 17.20 4.97
N ARG A 150 -15.44 16.14 4.81
CA ARG A 150 -14.68 15.47 5.89
C ARG A 150 -13.16 15.54 5.73
N LYS A 151 -12.66 16.58 5.07
CA LYS A 151 -11.22 16.75 4.76
C LYS A 151 -10.33 16.68 5.99
N ASP A 152 -10.75 17.26 7.11
CA ASP A 152 -9.97 17.28 8.34
C ASP A 152 -9.81 15.87 8.94
N GLU A 153 -10.85 15.05 8.85
CA GLU A 153 -10.79 13.67 9.32
C GLU A 153 -9.90 12.81 8.42
N VAL A 154 -10.00 12.98 7.10
CA VAL A 154 -9.11 12.31 6.13
C VAL A 154 -7.66 12.72 6.34
N ALA A 155 -7.40 14.00 6.58
CA ALA A 155 -6.05 14.51 6.85
C ALA A 155 -5.48 13.95 8.16
N SER A 156 -6.30 13.84 9.21
CA SER A 156 -5.88 13.25 10.49
C SER A 156 -5.54 11.77 10.37
N ALA A 157 -6.39 11.00 9.68
CA ALA A 157 -6.13 9.59 9.43
C ALA A 157 -4.89 9.38 8.55
N LYS A 158 -4.73 10.21 7.49
CA LYS A 158 -3.52 10.23 6.68
C LYS A 158 -2.27 10.47 7.51
N ALA A 159 -2.27 11.50 8.38
CA ALA A 159 -1.10 11.83 9.19
C ALA A 159 -0.68 10.67 10.10
N SER A 160 -1.64 9.97 10.69
CA SER A 160 -1.40 8.79 11.53
C SER A 160 -0.79 7.64 10.73
N LEU A 161 -1.33 7.41 9.52
CA LEU A 161 -0.89 6.34 8.65
C LEU A 161 0.49 6.62 8.04
N ASP A 162 0.71 7.84 7.57
CA ASP A 162 1.97 8.38 7.08
C ASP A 162 3.07 8.25 8.13
N SER A 163 2.81 8.69 9.37
CA SER A 163 3.76 8.52 10.47
C SER A 163 4.08 7.05 10.73
N SER A 164 3.10 6.16 10.69
CA SER A 164 3.29 4.72 10.93
C SER A 164 4.15 4.07 9.84
N VAL A 165 3.86 4.31 8.56
CA VAL A 165 4.64 3.80 7.44
C VAL A 165 6.05 4.40 7.45
N ARG A 166 6.16 5.71 7.73
CA ARG A 166 7.44 6.41 7.79
C ARG A 166 8.36 5.85 8.84
N ASN A 167 7.84 5.67 10.05
CA ASN A 167 8.57 5.03 11.14
C ASN A 167 9.00 3.61 10.76
N ALA A 168 8.15 2.87 10.05
CA ALA A 168 8.48 1.53 9.59
C ALA A 168 9.61 1.51 8.56
N TYR A 169 9.49 2.22 7.43
CA TYR A 169 10.54 2.15 6.41
C TYR A 169 11.86 2.76 6.94
N THR A 170 11.82 3.85 7.71
CA THR A 170 13.02 4.45 8.32
C THR A 170 13.74 3.43 9.20
N LYS A 171 12.99 2.64 9.98
CA LYS A 171 13.57 1.58 10.82
C LYS A 171 14.22 0.47 9.98
N TYR A 172 13.64 0.13 8.84
CA TYR A 172 14.17 -0.87 7.92
C TYR A 172 15.34 -0.38 7.08
N GLU A 173 15.52 0.94 6.94
CA GLU A 173 16.68 1.55 6.26
C GLU A 173 17.93 1.65 7.15
N GLU A 174 17.81 1.41 8.46
CA GLU A 174 18.97 1.37 9.36
C GLU A 174 20.01 0.36 8.88
N ILE A 175 21.29 0.74 8.95
CA ILE A 175 22.39 -0.19 8.71
C ILE A 175 22.52 -1.08 9.94
N CYS A 176 22.41 -2.39 9.72
CA CYS A 176 22.53 -3.37 10.78
C CYS A 176 23.73 -4.29 10.56
N ILE A 177 24.45 -4.56 11.65
CA ILE A 177 25.49 -5.59 11.70
C ILE A 177 24.86 -6.84 12.32
N PRO A 178 24.75 -7.95 11.57
CA PRO A 178 24.24 -9.21 12.10
C PRO A 178 25.06 -9.69 13.31
N SER A 179 24.38 -10.30 14.28
CA SER A 179 25.04 -10.81 15.47
C SER A 179 25.51 -12.26 15.27
N PRO A 180 26.76 -12.61 15.61
CA PRO A 180 27.22 -14.00 15.62
C PRO A 180 26.64 -14.80 16.80
N LEU A 181 26.06 -14.13 17.79
CA LEU A 181 25.45 -14.74 18.97
C LEU A 181 23.92 -14.70 18.91
N TYR A 182 23.34 -14.50 17.73
CA TYR A 182 21.90 -14.49 17.55
C TYR A 182 21.29 -15.86 17.88
N PRO A 183 20.18 -15.94 18.65
CA PRO A 183 19.34 -14.84 19.13
C PRO A 183 19.66 -14.26 20.51
N ALA A 184 20.73 -14.74 21.18
CA ALA A 184 21.09 -14.26 22.52
C ALA A 184 21.54 -12.79 22.53
N VAL A 185 22.16 -12.32 21.45
CA VAL A 185 22.46 -10.90 21.21
C VAL A 185 21.84 -10.51 19.87
N PRO A 186 20.98 -9.47 19.81
CA PRO A 186 20.38 -9.01 18.55
C PRO A 186 21.40 -8.28 17.67
N PRO A 187 21.11 -8.08 16.37
CA PRO A 187 21.89 -7.18 15.52
C PRO A 187 22.00 -5.78 16.14
N VAL A 188 23.12 -5.12 15.89
CA VAL A 188 23.29 -3.69 16.21
C VAL A 188 22.92 -2.90 14.97
N CYS A 189 21.90 -2.05 15.09
CA CYS A 189 21.41 -1.20 14.01
C CYS A 189 21.63 0.28 14.35
N ALA A 190 21.96 1.08 13.34
CA ALA A 190 22.10 2.51 13.46
C ALA A 190 21.50 3.21 12.23
N SER A 191 20.86 4.35 12.48
CA SER A 191 20.51 5.32 11.46
C SER A 191 21.77 6.03 10.95
N LEU A 192 21.82 6.30 9.65
CA LEU A 192 22.83 7.17 9.05
C LEU A 192 22.62 8.64 9.40
#